data_AF-A0A0M0GZJ7-F1
#
_entry.id   AF-A0A0M0GZJ7-F1
#
_cell.length_a   1.000
_cell.length_b   1.000
_cell.length_c   1.000
_cell.angle_alpha   90.00
_cell.angle_beta   90.00
_cell.angle_gamma   90.00
#
_symmetry.space_group_name_H-M   'P 1'
#
loop_
_entity.id
_entity.type
_entity.pdbx_description
1 polymer ?
#
loop_
_entity_poly.entity_id
_entity_poly.type
_entity_poly.pdbx_seq_one_letter_code
_entity_poly.pdbx_strand_id
1 'polypeptide(L)'
;MSNVFDAELTTYGYQKDNEAISLERVGDMQKAIEIYEHLIEVGYDGPHPYQRLAIIYRKQKQFKDEIRVLERAVFVYENIVCHKRVDRIPKLNKFKERLVKVRALANKN
;
A
#
# COMPACT_ATOMS: atom_id res chain seq x y z
N MET A 1 -7.23 4.02 -24.66
CA MET A 1 -5.91 4.63 -24.91
C MET A 1 -5.12 4.49 -23.63
N SER A 2 -4.19 3.54 -23.56
CA SER A 2 -3.22 3.52 -22.45
C SER A 2 -2.28 4.69 -22.68
N ASN A 3 -2.30 5.66 -21.78
CA ASN A 3 -1.44 6.81 -21.88
C ASN A 3 0.00 6.37 -21.58
N VAL A 4 0.99 6.83 -22.35
CA VAL A 4 2.40 6.47 -22.14
C VAL A 4 2.85 6.78 -20.70
N PHE A 5 2.23 7.79 -20.09
CA PHE A 5 2.36 8.16 -18.68
C PHE A 5 2.00 7.03 -17.69
N ASP A 6 1.01 6.20 -17.99
CA ASP A 6 0.57 5.10 -17.10
C ASP A 6 1.62 3.97 -17.07
N ALA A 7 2.31 3.75 -18.20
CA ALA A 7 3.33 2.71 -18.33
C ALA A 7 4.62 3.09 -17.58
N GLU A 8 5.05 4.35 -17.68
CA GLU A 8 6.22 4.85 -16.96
C GLU A 8 6.03 4.80 -15.44
N LEU A 9 4.85 5.19 -14.95
CA LEU A 9 4.51 5.10 -13.53
C LEU A 9 4.49 3.65 -13.03
N THR A 10 4.03 2.70 -13.86
CA THR A 10 4.01 1.28 -13.52
C THR A 10 5.41 0.69 -13.42
N THR A 11 6.29 0.99 -14.39
CA THR A 11 7.69 0.52 -14.36
C THR A 11 8.47 1.14 -13.20
N TYR A 12 8.34 2.45 -12.98
CA TYR A 12 8.95 3.14 -11.84
C TYR A 12 8.48 2.55 -10.51
N GLY A 13 7.16 2.38 -10.36
CA GLY A 13 6.57 1.83 -9.14
C GLY A 13 7.07 0.43 -8.82
N TYR A 14 7.15 -0.44 -9.84
CA TYR A 14 7.69 -1.80 -9.68
C TYR A 14 9.16 -1.82 -9.25
N GLN A 15 10.00 -0.98 -9.86
CA GLN A 15 11.42 -0.89 -9.51
C GLN A 15 11.60 -0.41 -8.07
N LYS A 16 10.87 0.64 -7.68
CA LYS A 16 10.90 1.18 -6.32
C LYS A 16 10.36 0.22 -5.27
N ASP A 17 9.32 -0.54 -5.58
CA ASP A 17 8.81 -1.58 -4.68
C ASP A 17 9.88 -2.67 -4.41
N ASN A 18 10.59 -3.11 -5.45
CA ASN A 18 11.71 -4.05 -5.29
C ASN A 18 12.89 -3.46 -4.52
N GLU A 19 13.21 -2.18 -4.72
CA GLU A 19 14.24 -1.45 -3.95
C GLU A 19 13.88 -1.44 -2.46
N ALA A 20 12.64 -1.10 -2.11
CA ALA A 20 12.14 -1.09 -0.74
C ALA A 20 12.15 -2.49 -0.10
N ILE A 21 11.77 -3.53 -0.86
CA ILE A 21 11.88 -4.94 -0.42
C ILE A 21 13.33 -5.29 -0.08
N SER A 22 14.29 -4.86 -0.92
CA SER A 22 15.70 -5.12 -0.70
C SER A 22 16.23 -4.41 0.56
N LEU A 23 15.89 -3.12 0.73
CA LEU A 23 16.24 -2.34 1.91
C LEU A 23 15.68 -2.95 3.19
N GLU A 24 14.41 -3.38 3.17
CA GLU A 24 13.78 -4.06 4.30
C GLU A 24 14.48 -5.37 4.64
N ARG A 25 14.94 -6.14 3.65
CA ARG A 25 15.68 -7.40 3.87
C ARG A 25 17.06 -7.18 4.51
N VAL A 26 17.74 -6.08 4.19
CA VAL A 26 19.04 -5.74 4.78
C VAL A 26 18.92 -4.96 6.10
N GLY A 27 17.69 -4.75 6.59
CA GLY A 27 17.41 -4.08 7.86
C GLY A 27 17.36 -2.56 7.79
N ASP A 28 17.48 -1.95 6.60
CA ASP A 28 17.32 -0.50 6.40
C ASP A 28 15.82 -0.15 6.35
N MET A 29 15.18 -0.31 7.50
CA MET A 29 13.73 -0.21 7.65
C MET A 29 13.21 1.20 7.37
N GLN A 30 13.98 2.22 7.72
CA GLN A 30 13.57 3.62 7.58
C GLN A 30 13.47 4.01 6.10
N LYS A 31 14.50 3.70 5.29
CA LYS A 31 14.43 3.96 3.84
C LYS A 31 13.38 3.12 3.15
N ALA A 32 13.18 1.86 3.57
CA ALA A 32 12.11 1.03 3.02
C ALA A 32 10.72 1.68 3.26
N ILE A 33 10.47 2.19 4.47
CA ILE A 33 9.23 2.92 4.81
C ILE A 33 9.07 4.16 3.94
N GLU A 34 10.13 4.97 3.77
CA GLU A 34 10.09 6.18 2.92
C GLU A 34 9.68 5.86 1.48
N ILE A 35 10.24 4.81 0.89
CA ILE A 35 9.88 4.39 -0.47
C ILE A 35 8.45 3.85 -0.52
N TYR A 36 8.05 3.02 0.44
CA TYR A 36 6.67 2.52 0.47
C TYR A 36 5.66 3.67 0.62
N GLU A 37 5.95 4.68 1.43
CA GLU A 37 5.10 5.87 1.62
C GLU A 37 4.96 6.66 0.32
N HIS A 38 6.07 6.89 -0.37
CA HIS A 38 6.06 7.56 -1.66
C HIS A 38 5.21 6.79 -2.70
N LEU A 39 5.32 5.45 -2.74
CA LEU A 39 4.54 4.62 -3.66
C LEU A 39 3.03 4.73 -3.42
N ILE A 40 2.58 4.77 -2.17
CA ILE A 40 1.15 4.91 -1.87
C ILE A 40 0.64 6.33 -2.14
N GLU A 41 1.50 7.35 -1.98
CA GLU A 41 1.19 8.74 -2.28
C GLU A 41 0.89 8.91 -3.76
N VAL A 42 1.78 8.41 -4.64
CA VAL A 42 1.60 8.47 -6.10
C VAL A 42 0.55 7.48 -6.63
N GLY A 43 -0.06 6.67 -5.76
CA GLY A 43 -1.14 5.76 -6.11
C GLY A 43 -0.68 4.55 -6.92
N TYR A 44 0.54 4.06 -6.69
CA TYR A 44 1.06 2.84 -7.30
C TYR A 44 0.07 1.68 -7.12
N ASP A 45 -0.14 0.92 -8.19
CA ASP A 45 -1.21 -0.08 -8.27
C ASP A 45 -0.79 -1.45 -7.66
N GLY A 46 0.48 -1.61 -7.27
CA GLY A 46 1.00 -2.81 -6.63
C GLY A 46 0.55 -2.93 -5.16
N PRO A 47 0.15 -4.13 -4.70
CA PRO A 47 -0.40 -4.29 -3.34
C PRO A 47 0.64 -4.19 -2.23
N HIS A 48 1.92 -4.42 -2.55
CA HIS A 48 2.94 -4.70 -1.55
C HIS A 48 3.22 -3.52 -0.60
N PRO A 49 3.43 -2.27 -1.07
CA PRO A 49 3.65 -1.13 -0.18
C PRO A 49 2.53 -0.92 0.84
N TYR A 50 1.27 -0.98 0.40
CA TYR A 50 0.10 -0.88 1.28
C TYR A 50 0.09 -1.98 2.35
N GLN A 51 0.42 -3.22 1.96
CA GLN A 51 0.44 -4.36 2.88
C GLN A 51 1.56 -4.23 3.91
N ARG A 52 2.75 -3.81 3.47
CA ARG A 52 3.91 -3.63 4.36
C ARG A 52 3.70 -2.50 5.34
N LEU A 53 3.35 -1.30 4.88
CA LEU A 53 3.11 -0.16 5.75
C LEU A 53 2.02 -0.46 6.79
N ALA A 54 0.92 -1.11 6.38
CA ALA A 54 -0.10 -1.52 7.34
C ALA A 54 0.47 -2.47 8.42
N ILE A 55 1.32 -3.45 8.08
CA ILE A 55 1.98 -4.34 9.07
C ILE A 55 2.92 -3.56 9.98
N ILE A 56 3.71 -2.65 9.41
CA ILE A 56 4.70 -1.86 10.12
C ILE A 56 4.00 -0.98 11.17
N TYR A 57 3.04 -0.18 10.75
CA TYR A 57 2.30 0.71 11.64
C TYR A 57 1.46 -0.04 12.66
N ARG A 58 0.92 -1.22 12.31
CA ARG A 58 0.27 -2.11 13.28
C ARG A 58 1.21 -2.54 14.40
N LYS A 59 2.42 -2.99 14.06
CA LYS A 59 3.43 -3.42 15.06
C LYS A 59 3.88 -2.27 15.96
N GLN A 60 3.95 -1.06 15.40
CA GLN A 60 4.31 0.16 16.13
C GLN A 60 3.13 0.77 16.91
N LYS A 61 1.93 0.16 16.88
CA LYS A 61 0.68 0.69 17.45
C LYS A 61 0.28 2.07 16.91
N GLN A 62 0.79 2.45 15.74
CA GLN A 62 0.44 3.68 15.03
C GLN A 62 -0.85 3.46 14.23
N PHE A 63 -1.98 3.33 14.92
CA PHE A 63 -3.24 2.96 14.29
C PHE A 63 -3.78 4.03 13.34
N LYS A 64 -3.48 5.32 13.57
CA LYS A 64 -3.85 6.40 12.65
C LYS A 64 -3.18 6.24 11.30
N ASP A 65 -1.90 5.89 11.27
CA ASP A 65 -1.14 5.67 10.04
C ASP A 65 -1.56 4.38 9.33
N GLU A 66 -1.80 3.29 10.08
CA GLU A 66 -2.37 2.07 9.49
C GLU A 66 -3.73 2.34 8.83
N ILE A 67 -4.60 3.15 9.46
CA ILE A 67 -5.89 3.56 8.88
C ILE A 67 -5.67 4.36 7.58
N ARG A 68 -4.83 5.41 7.59
CA ARG A 68 -4.52 6.23 6.40
C ARG A 68 -4.06 5.37 5.22
N VAL A 69 -3.11 4.47 5.47
CA VAL A 69 -2.58 3.55 4.44
C VAL A 69 -3.67 2.67 3.86
N LEU A 70 -4.53 2.09 4.71
CA LEU A 70 -5.60 1.20 4.27
C LEU A 70 -6.71 1.93 3.53
N GLU A 71 -7.04 3.16 3.93
CA GLU A 71 -7.95 4.03 3.19
C GLU A 71 -7.40 4.38 1.80
N ARG A 72 -6.11 4.69 1.71
CA ARG A 72 -5.44 4.92 0.42
C ARG A 72 -5.46 3.66 -0.44
N ALA A 73 -5.21 2.49 0.13
CA ALA A 73 -5.28 1.21 -0.58
C ALA A 73 -6.69 0.96 -1.15
N VAL A 74 -7.74 1.19 -0.34
CA VAL A 74 -9.13 1.06 -0.79
C VAL A 74 -9.42 2.02 -1.94
N PHE A 75 -9.05 3.29 -1.81
CA PHE A 75 -9.26 4.28 -2.87
C PHE A 75 -8.58 3.88 -4.18
N VAL A 76 -7.30 3.48 -4.13
CA VAL A 76 -6.52 3.09 -5.31
C VAL A 76 -7.14 1.85 -5.97
N TYR A 77 -7.53 0.85 -5.20
CA TYR A 77 -8.14 -0.37 -5.74
C TYR A 77 -9.57 -0.16 -6.27
N GLU A 78 -10.30 0.83 -5.75
CA GLU A 78 -11.63 1.18 -6.27
C GLU A 78 -11.54 1.99 -7.57
N ASN A 79 -10.62 2.96 -7.64
CA ASN A 79 -10.65 4.00 -8.66
C ASN A 79 -9.52 3.95 -9.69
N ILE A 80 -8.36 3.39 -9.35
CA ILE A 80 -7.14 3.44 -10.18
C ILE A 80 -6.80 2.06 -10.76
N VAL A 81 -6.76 1.02 -9.92
CA VAL A 81 -6.41 -0.34 -10.36
C VAL A 81 -7.40 -0.83 -11.41
N CYS A 82 -6.86 -1.31 -12.54
CA CYS A 82 -7.65 -1.83 -13.66
C CYS A 82 -8.67 -2.89 -13.19
N HIS A 83 -9.94 -2.70 -13.56
CA HIS A 83 -11.04 -3.59 -13.18
C HIS A 83 -10.86 -5.04 -13.67
N LYS A 84 -10.08 -5.26 -14.74
CA LYS A 84 -9.78 -6.60 -15.29
C LYS A 84 -8.69 -7.35 -14.52
N ARG A 85 -7.98 -6.67 -13.62
CA ARG A 85 -6.91 -7.27 -12.83
C ARG A 85 -7.49 -8.31 -11.87
N VAL A 86 -7.11 -9.57 -12.05
CA VAL A 86 -7.74 -10.73 -11.39
C VAL A 86 -7.69 -10.68 -9.86
N ASP A 87 -6.62 -10.12 -9.28
CA ASP A 87 -6.44 -10.02 -7.83
C ASP A 87 -7.03 -8.74 -7.23
N ARG A 88 -7.62 -7.83 -8.05
CA ARG A 88 -8.18 -6.55 -7.57
C ARG A 88 -9.21 -6.74 -6.47
N ILE A 89 -10.27 -7.52 -6.74
CA ILE A 89 -11.37 -7.72 -5.79
C ILE A 89 -10.91 -8.46 -4.52
N PRO A 90 -10.16 -9.57 -4.61
CA PRO A 90 -9.60 -10.22 -3.42
C PRO A 90 -8.74 -9.30 -2.55
N LYS A 91 -7.91 -8.43 -3.15
CA LYS A 91 -7.05 -7.49 -2.40
C LYS A 91 -7.87 -6.36 -1.77
N LEU A 92 -8.81 -5.77 -2.51
CA LEU A 92 -9.73 -4.74 -2.01
C LEU A 92 -10.49 -5.23 -0.77
N ASN A 93 -11.05 -6.44 -0.82
CA ASN A 93 -11.77 -7.02 0.32
C ASN A 93 -10.85 -7.18 1.54
N LYS A 94 -9.62 -7.69 1.34
CA LYS A 94 -8.63 -7.80 2.42
C LYS A 94 -8.27 -6.45 3.04
N PHE A 95 -8.14 -5.39 2.24
CA PHE A 95 -7.89 -4.04 2.76
C PHE A 95 -9.07 -3.52 3.58
N LYS A 96 -10.31 -3.70 3.09
CA LYS A 96 -11.54 -3.31 3.82
C LYS A 96 -11.69 -4.05 5.15
N GLU A 97 -11.49 -5.37 5.15
CA GLU A 97 -11.53 -6.19 6.37
C GLU A 97 -10.50 -5.71 7.39
N ARG A 98 -9.28 -5.42 6.95
CA ARG A 98 -8.23 -4.93 7.83
C ARG A 98 -8.52 -3.54 8.36
N LEU A 99 -9.10 -2.66 7.54
CA LEU A 99 -9.51 -1.30 7.93
C LEU A 99 -10.55 -1.33 9.05
N VAL A 100 -11.55 -2.20 8.95
CA VAL A 100 -12.55 -2.41 10.03
C VAL A 100 -11.86 -2.86 11.32
N LYS A 101 -10.92 -3.81 11.23
CA LYS A 101 -10.19 -4.32 12.40
C LYS A 101 -9.33 -3.25 13.08
N VAL A 102 -8.60 -2.41 12.34
CA VAL A 102 -7.78 -1.35 12.96
C VAL A 102 -8.64 -0.24 13.56
N ARG A 103 -9.74 0.16 12.92
CA ARG A 103 -10.68 1.15 13.49
C ARG A 103 -11.27 0.65 14.83
N ALA A 104 -11.61 -0.63 14.91
CA ALA A 104 -12.08 -1.24 16.15
C ALA A 104 -11.01 -1.27 17.26
N LEU A 105 -9.72 -1.29 16.93
CA LEU A 105 -8.62 -1.21 17.90
C LEU A 105 -8.31 0.22 18.31
N ALA A 106 -8.36 1.17 17.37
CA ALA A 106 -8.17 2.59 17.66
C ALA A 106 -9.23 3.13 18.63
N ASN A 107 -10.47 2.62 18.56
CA ASN A 107 -11.56 3.02 19.46
C ASN A 107 -11.50 2.37 20.86
N LYS A 108 -10.60 1.41 21.09
CA LYS A 108 -10.43 0.70 22.37
C LYS A 108 -9.30 1.27 23.23
N ASN A 109 -8.52 2.21 22.67
CA ASN A 109 -7.41 2.90 23.32
C ASN A 109 -7.80 4.35 23.60
#